data_AF-A0A2G5CN63-F1
#
_entry.id   AF-A0A2G5CN63-F1
#
_cell.length_a   1.000
_cell.length_b   1.000
_cell.length_c   1.000
_cell.angle_alpha   90.00
_cell.angle_beta   90.00
_cell.angle_gamma   90.00
#
_symmetry.space_group_name_H-M   'P 1'
#
loop_
_entity.id
_entity.type
_entity.pdbx_description
1 polymer ?
#
loop_
_entity_poly.entity_id
_entity_poly.type
_entity_poly.pdbx_seq_one_letter_code
_entity_poly.pdbx_strand_id
1 'polypeptide(L)'
;MESLVICPHYSLSSSRLNSAFSNNSIPSRSSCSLTIFKSNNSRLLPSLKCSAASASTQYLADDAVRFQEASKNGNLIPLYHCIFSDHLTPVLAYRCLVKQDDREAPSFLFESVEQGTKGTNVGRYSIIGAQPSMEIVAKENLVTIMDHEEGHRSEEFSEDPMVIPRRIMEKWNPQLIDELPDAFVGGWVGYFSYDTVRFVEKKKLPFSNAPYDDRNLADVHLGLYNDVIVFDHVEKKAYVIHWVRLDRYSSVEEAYIDGMNRLRILVSRVQNIDPPRLPAGDVKLCTRNFGSSLKKSTMTSESYKKAVLEAKEHILAGDIFQIVLSQRFERRTFADPFEVYRALRVVNPSPYMTYLQARGCILVASSPEILTRVNKNKIVNRPLAGTVRRGKTDIEDGMLEIQLLSDEKQCAEHIMLVDLGRNDVGKVSKPGSVKVEKLMNIERYSHVMHISSTVTGELLDHLTCWDALRAALPVGTVSGAPKISWKSHEEGHIAVALVVCRLVAVWTLHLLCGPLFSKQEHIMTQCTRTRKQTNAVNGLLIFSQGLVLWLTAFLMMSRESARTKLLLLLKPSILQNLHL
;
A
#
# COMPACT_ATOMS: atom_id res chain seq x y z
N MET A 1 44.04 3.18 -41.57
CA MET A 1 44.91 2.16 -40.94
C MET A 1 43.98 1.29 -40.09
N GLU A 2 43.18 0.45 -40.75
CA GLU A 2 43.53 -0.93 -41.20
C GLU A 2 43.38 -1.89 -40.01
N SER A 3 42.22 -2.56 -39.87
CA SER A 3 41.85 -3.86 -40.47
C SER A 3 42.54 -5.03 -39.74
N LEU A 4 41.83 -6.06 -39.27
CA LEU A 4 41.12 -7.04 -40.10
C LEU A 4 39.88 -7.65 -39.42
N VAL A 5 38.85 -7.93 -40.22
CA VAL A 5 37.73 -8.82 -39.88
C VAL A 5 37.64 -9.88 -40.98
N ILE A 6 37.45 -11.14 -40.59
CA ILE A 6 37.31 -12.26 -41.53
C ILE A 6 35.83 -12.69 -41.58
N CYS A 7 35.27 -12.74 -42.78
CA CYS A 7 34.01 -13.41 -43.11
C CYS A 7 34.28 -14.51 -44.15
N PRO A 8 33.55 -15.63 -44.15
CA PRO A 8 33.38 -16.47 -45.32
C PRO A 8 32.11 -16.10 -46.10
N HIS A 9 32.20 -16.14 -47.42
CA HIS A 9 31.11 -15.85 -48.37
C HIS A 9 30.04 -16.95 -48.42
N TYR A 10 28.82 -16.58 -48.84
CA TYR A 10 28.10 -17.29 -49.91
C TYR A 10 27.37 -16.28 -50.82
N SER A 11 27.14 -16.67 -52.08
CA SER A 11 26.91 -15.76 -53.21
C SER A 11 25.45 -15.54 -53.61
N LEU A 12 25.24 -14.47 -54.38
CA LEU A 12 23.96 -14.03 -54.94
C LEU A 12 23.38 -14.98 -56.00
N SER A 13 22.05 -14.93 -56.17
CA SER A 13 21.44 -14.89 -57.50
C SER A 13 20.28 -13.89 -57.50
N SER A 14 20.01 -13.29 -58.66
CA SER A 14 19.12 -12.15 -58.83
C SER A 14 17.97 -12.45 -59.78
N SER A 15 16.81 -11.86 -59.54
CA SER A 15 15.88 -11.50 -60.63
C SER A 15 15.05 -10.28 -60.22
N ARG A 16 14.93 -9.32 -61.15
CA ARG A 16 14.01 -8.18 -61.05
C ARG A 16 12.73 -8.53 -61.78
N LEU A 17 11.60 -8.02 -61.33
CA LEU A 17 10.47 -7.73 -62.22
C LEU A 17 9.71 -6.51 -61.67
N ASN A 18 9.69 -5.43 -62.46
CA ASN A 18 8.82 -4.28 -62.24
C ASN A 18 7.41 -4.59 -62.76
N SER A 19 6.39 -4.11 -62.08
CA SER A 19 5.25 -3.51 -62.78
C SER A 19 4.60 -2.46 -61.87
N ALA A 20 4.25 -1.32 -62.45
CA ALA A 20 3.50 -0.25 -61.80
C ALA A 20 2.08 -0.25 -62.35
N PHE A 21 1.09 -0.02 -61.50
CA PHE A 21 -0.22 0.48 -61.92
C PHE A 21 -0.82 1.41 -60.86
N SER A 22 -1.77 2.22 -61.29
CA SER A 22 -2.09 3.54 -60.76
C SER A 22 -3.27 3.60 -59.77
N ASN A 23 -3.34 4.72 -59.04
CA ASN A 23 -4.52 5.38 -58.47
C ASN A 23 -5.87 4.64 -58.54
N ASN A 24 -6.52 4.43 -57.38
CA ASN A 24 -7.82 5.05 -57.14
C ASN A 24 -8.29 5.06 -55.66
N SER A 25 -9.14 6.06 -55.41
CA SER A 25 -9.98 6.42 -54.26
C SER A 25 -10.33 5.43 -53.14
N ILE A 26 -10.34 6.01 -51.93
CA ILE A 26 -10.99 5.56 -50.68
C ILE A 26 -12.50 5.31 -50.90
N PRO A 27 -13.07 4.20 -50.36
CA PRO A 27 -13.97 4.34 -49.21
C PRO A 27 -13.84 3.21 -48.16
N SER A 28 -13.63 3.58 -46.89
CA SER A 28 -13.75 2.66 -45.74
C SER A 28 -14.47 3.31 -44.55
N ARG A 29 -15.79 3.40 -44.65
CA ARG A 29 -16.69 3.53 -43.47
C ARG A 29 -17.53 2.26 -43.37
N SER A 30 -17.19 1.37 -42.43
CA SER A 30 -17.95 0.16 -42.11
C SER A 30 -18.51 0.25 -40.70
N SER A 31 -19.63 0.95 -40.54
CA SER A 31 -20.47 0.87 -39.34
C SER A 31 -21.31 -0.41 -39.40
N CYS A 32 -20.81 -1.50 -38.82
CA CYS A 32 -21.58 -2.74 -38.70
C CYS A 32 -22.66 -2.61 -37.61
N SER A 33 -23.92 -2.44 -38.01
CA SER A 33 -25.08 -2.62 -37.14
C SER A 33 -25.65 -4.03 -37.30
N LEU A 34 -25.50 -4.87 -36.25
CA LEU A 34 -26.11 -6.19 -36.18
C LEU A 34 -27.53 -6.09 -35.61
N THR A 35 -28.53 -6.07 -36.49
CA THR A 35 -29.94 -6.06 -36.10
C THR A 35 -30.39 -7.48 -35.74
N ILE A 36 -30.35 -7.84 -34.46
CA ILE A 36 -30.94 -9.10 -33.98
C ILE A 36 -32.46 -8.94 -33.89
N PHE A 37 -33.19 -9.97 -34.35
CA PHE A 37 -34.66 -9.97 -34.39
C PHE A 37 -35.31 -9.78 -33.01
N LYS A 38 -36.45 -9.07 -33.00
CA LYS A 38 -37.24 -8.82 -31.79
C LYS A 38 -37.77 -10.13 -31.19
N SER A 39 -37.49 -10.37 -29.91
CA SER A 39 -38.41 -11.08 -29.02
C SER A 39 -38.73 -10.19 -27.81
N ASN A 40 -40.01 -10.04 -27.49
CA ASN A 40 -40.45 -9.17 -26.42
C ASN A 40 -40.26 -9.85 -25.06
N ASN A 41 -39.16 -9.55 -24.37
CA ASN A 41 -39.07 -9.48 -22.89
C ASN A 41 -37.62 -9.15 -22.47
N SER A 42 -37.30 -7.87 -22.27
CA SER A 42 -36.00 -7.44 -21.76
C SER A 42 -36.14 -6.73 -20.41
N ARG A 43 -35.68 -7.40 -19.35
CA ARG A 43 -35.18 -6.68 -18.16
C ARG A 43 -33.95 -5.89 -18.60
N LEU A 44 -33.80 -4.66 -18.10
CA LEU A 44 -32.68 -3.79 -18.45
C LEU A 44 -31.34 -4.44 -18.06
N LEU A 45 -30.53 -4.80 -19.05
CA LEU A 45 -29.12 -5.15 -18.88
C LEU A 45 -28.27 -3.88 -19.06
N PRO A 46 -27.18 -3.69 -18.28
CA PRO A 46 -26.29 -2.55 -18.48
C PRO A 46 -25.59 -2.63 -19.84
N SER A 47 -25.71 -1.58 -20.65
CA SER A 47 -25.01 -1.49 -21.95
C SER A 47 -23.66 -0.79 -21.80
N LEU A 48 -22.58 -1.54 -22.00
CA LEU A 48 -21.23 -0.97 -22.16
C LEU A 48 -21.13 -0.26 -23.52
N LYS A 49 -21.02 1.07 -23.50
CA LYS A 49 -20.69 1.88 -24.68
C LYS A 49 -19.17 1.98 -24.82
N CYS A 50 -18.58 1.12 -25.66
CA CYS A 50 -17.20 1.28 -26.11
C CYS A 50 -17.16 2.13 -27.39
N SER A 51 -16.64 3.35 -27.32
CA SER A 51 -16.51 4.25 -28.48
C SER A 51 -15.04 4.53 -28.79
N ALA A 52 -14.60 4.23 -30.01
CA ALA A 52 -13.27 4.59 -30.48
C ALA A 52 -13.17 6.11 -30.73
N ALA A 53 -12.29 6.79 -29.99
CA ALA A 53 -11.73 8.12 -30.24
C ALA A 53 -12.65 9.15 -30.94
N SER A 54 -13.85 9.36 -30.39
CA SER A 54 -14.68 10.54 -30.67
C SER A 54 -15.72 10.71 -29.56
N ALA A 55 -15.29 11.27 -28.42
CA ALA A 55 -16.21 11.62 -27.33
C ALA A 55 -17.19 12.68 -27.85
N SER A 56 -18.48 12.35 -27.91
CA SER A 56 -19.51 13.30 -28.34
C SER A 56 -19.66 14.43 -27.33
N THR A 57 -19.97 15.64 -27.82
CA THR A 57 -20.16 16.87 -27.03
C THR A 57 -21.07 16.68 -25.81
N GLN A 58 -22.01 15.74 -25.91
CA GLN A 58 -22.95 15.41 -24.84
C GLN A 58 -22.29 14.81 -23.59
N TYR A 59 -21.24 13.98 -23.72
CA TYR A 59 -20.50 13.46 -22.57
C TYR A 59 -19.77 14.58 -21.81
N LEU A 60 -19.14 15.51 -22.54
CA LEU A 60 -18.43 16.65 -21.93
C LEU A 60 -19.37 17.63 -21.21
N ALA A 61 -20.64 17.70 -21.63
CA ALA A 61 -21.67 18.48 -20.95
C ALA A 61 -22.15 17.78 -19.67
N ASP A 62 -22.38 16.47 -19.70
CA ASP A 62 -22.76 15.69 -18.52
C ASP A 62 -21.65 15.70 -17.45
N ASP A 63 -20.38 15.61 -17.85
CA ASP A 63 -19.21 15.71 -16.94
C ASP A 63 -19.11 17.10 -16.28
N ALA A 64 -19.40 18.18 -17.02
CA ALA A 64 -19.39 19.54 -16.47
C ALA A 64 -20.47 19.72 -15.39
N VAL A 65 -21.68 19.19 -15.63
CA VAL A 65 -22.78 19.22 -14.65
C VAL A 65 -22.45 18.37 -13.42
N ARG A 66 -21.85 17.19 -13.60
CA ARG A 66 -21.37 16.33 -12.50
C ARG A 66 -20.32 17.04 -11.64
N PHE A 67 -19.33 17.68 -12.26
CA PHE A 67 -18.31 18.45 -11.55
C PHE A 67 -18.91 19.65 -10.79
N GLN A 68 -19.86 20.37 -11.41
CA GLN A 68 -20.55 21.48 -10.77
C GLN A 68 -21.40 21.02 -9.57
N GLU A 69 -22.04 19.85 -9.61
CA GLU A 69 -22.77 19.31 -8.46
C GLU A 69 -21.82 18.87 -7.34
N ALA A 70 -20.71 18.20 -7.67
CA ALA A 70 -19.68 17.83 -6.72
C ALA A 70 -19.08 19.07 -5.99
N SER A 71 -18.92 20.19 -6.71
CA SER A 71 -18.39 21.45 -6.18
C SER A 71 -19.22 22.09 -5.07
N LYS A 72 -20.51 21.76 -4.98
CA LYS A 72 -21.40 22.24 -3.91
C LYS A 72 -21.14 21.52 -2.59
N ASN A 73 -20.63 20.29 -2.67
CA ASN A 73 -20.51 19.37 -1.55
C ASN A 73 -19.05 19.22 -1.05
N GLY A 74 -18.06 19.65 -1.85
CA GLY A 74 -16.64 19.66 -1.47
C GLY A 74 -15.76 20.53 -2.37
N ASN A 75 -14.53 20.78 -1.93
CA ASN A 75 -13.59 21.71 -2.58
C ASN A 75 -12.39 21.02 -3.25
N LEU A 76 -12.35 19.69 -3.22
CA LEU A 76 -11.34 18.87 -3.85
C LEU A 76 -12.05 17.76 -4.65
N ILE A 77 -12.05 17.86 -5.98
CA ILE A 77 -12.88 17.04 -6.86
C ILE A 77 -12.00 16.21 -7.80
N PRO A 78 -12.22 14.89 -7.93
CA PRO A 78 -11.50 14.08 -8.89
C PRO A 78 -12.15 14.21 -10.28
N LEU A 79 -11.30 14.45 -11.29
CA LEU A 79 -11.59 14.19 -12.70
C LEU A 79 -10.84 12.92 -13.11
N TYR A 80 -11.43 12.08 -13.96
CA TYR A 80 -10.77 10.85 -14.41
C TYR A 80 -11.12 10.47 -15.84
N HIS A 81 -10.24 9.69 -16.46
CA HIS A 81 -10.47 9.04 -17.73
C HIS A 81 -10.09 7.57 -17.63
N CYS A 82 -11.04 6.68 -17.93
CA CYS A 82 -10.83 5.23 -17.90
C CYS A 82 -10.41 4.75 -19.30
N ILE A 83 -9.26 4.09 -19.38
CA ILE A 83 -8.67 3.57 -20.63
C ILE A 83 -8.42 2.06 -20.52
N PHE A 84 -8.31 1.37 -21.65
CA PHE A 84 -7.89 -0.05 -21.67
C PHE A 84 -6.43 -0.20 -21.24
N SER A 85 -6.13 -1.22 -20.43
CA SER A 85 -4.75 -1.53 -20.00
C SER A 85 -4.00 -2.49 -20.94
N ASP A 86 -4.64 -2.99 -22.00
CA ASP A 86 -4.16 -4.16 -22.75
C ASP A 86 -2.79 -3.95 -23.43
N HIS A 87 -2.52 -2.74 -23.92
CA HIS A 87 -1.24 -2.35 -24.50
C HIS A 87 -0.36 -1.52 -23.54
N LEU A 88 -0.88 -1.15 -22.36
CA LEU A 88 -0.21 -0.26 -21.42
C LEU A 88 0.04 -1.00 -20.10
N THR A 89 1.29 -1.38 -19.85
CA THR A 89 1.68 -1.97 -18.56
C THR A 89 2.02 -0.88 -17.54
N PRO A 90 1.93 -1.15 -16.22
CA PRO A 90 2.37 -0.20 -15.19
C PRO A 90 3.82 0.28 -15.36
N VAL A 91 4.71 -0.64 -15.76
CA VAL A 91 6.13 -0.37 -16.03
C VAL A 91 6.29 0.60 -17.22
N LEU A 92 5.48 0.44 -18.26
CA LEU A 92 5.49 1.33 -19.43
C LEU A 92 4.89 2.70 -19.10
N ALA A 93 3.73 2.73 -18.45
CA ALA A 93 3.07 3.96 -18.03
C ALA A 93 3.98 4.81 -17.13
N TYR A 94 4.69 4.19 -16.18
CA TYR A 94 5.70 4.88 -15.38
C TYR A 94 6.76 5.57 -16.24
N ARG A 95 7.28 4.89 -17.27
CA ARG A 95 8.30 5.46 -18.17
C ARG A 95 7.76 6.49 -19.17
N CYS A 96 6.46 6.47 -19.47
CA CYS A 96 5.81 7.59 -20.17
C CYS A 96 5.71 8.86 -19.29
N LEU A 97 5.68 8.71 -17.96
CA LEU A 97 5.68 9.84 -17.04
C LEU A 97 7.10 10.30 -16.66
N VAL A 98 8.06 9.39 -16.48
CA VAL A 98 9.41 9.71 -16.00
C VAL A 98 10.48 9.20 -16.96
N LYS A 99 11.24 10.15 -17.53
CA LYS A 99 12.36 9.86 -18.44
C LYS A 99 13.45 9.05 -17.73
N GLN A 100 14.29 8.34 -18.50
CA GLN A 100 15.30 7.45 -17.93
C GLN A 100 16.45 8.21 -17.22
N ASP A 101 16.77 9.39 -17.72
CA ASP A 101 17.80 10.31 -17.22
C ASP A 101 17.32 11.18 -16.05
N ASP A 102 16.00 11.36 -15.89
CA ASP A 102 15.42 12.17 -14.82
C ASP A 102 15.36 11.41 -13.49
N ARG A 103 16.47 11.48 -12.74
CA ARG A 103 16.66 10.76 -11.48
C ARG A 103 16.19 11.52 -10.24
N GLU A 104 16.00 12.84 -10.35
CA GLU A 104 15.59 13.71 -9.25
C GLU A 104 14.09 14.07 -9.28
N ALA A 105 13.36 13.79 -10.37
CA ALA A 105 11.91 13.96 -10.42
C ALA A 105 11.19 13.04 -9.40
N PRO A 106 10.52 13.60 -8.37
CA PRO A 106 9.82 12.79 -7.38
C PRO A 106 8.67 12.05 -8.04
N SER A 107 8.62 10.74 -7.85
CA SER A 107 7.72 9.85 -8.57
C SER A 107 7.71 8.45 -7.96
N PHE A 108 6.67 7.66 -8.26
CA PHE A 108 6.54 6.31 -7.75
C PHE A 108 5.83 5.35 -8.72
N LEU A 109 6.14 4.07 -8.54
CA LEU A 109 5.39 2.92 -9.04
C LEU A 109 5.25 1.91 -7.89
N PHE A 110 4.01 1.68 -7.48
CA PHE A 110 3.64 0.66 -6.52
C PHE A 110 2.93 -0.49 -7.23
N GLU A 111 3.36 -1.71 -6.91
CA GLU A 111 2.72 -2.94 -7.36
C GLU A 111 2.55 -3.87 -6.15
N SER A 112 1.53 -4.72 -6.19
CA SER A 112 1.25 -5.69 -5.14
C SER A 112 1.22 -7.10 -5.73
N VAL A 113 1.60 -8.08 -4.92
CA VAL A 113 1.46 -9.51 -5.21
C VAL A 113 0.80 -10.17 -4.01
N GLU A 114 -0.39 -10.71 -4.22
CA GLU A 114 -1.21 -11.36 -3.22
C GLU A 114 -0.85 -12.85 -3.13
N GLN A 115 -0.73 -13.37 -1.90
CA GLN A 115 -0.52 -14.80 -1.70
C GLN A 115 -1.85 -15.54 -1.74
N GLY A 116 -2.06 -16.35 -2.77
CA GLY A 116 -3.16 -17.29 -2.88
C GLY A 116 -2.85 -18.63 -2.21
N THR A 117 -3.87 -19.47 -2.05
CA THR A 117 -3.74 -20.82 -1.47
C THR A 117 -2.85 -21.76 -2.28
N LYS A 118 -2.55 -21.45 -3.55
CA LYS A 118 -1.63 -22.19 -4.43
C LYS A 118 -0.75 -21.27 -5.29
N GLY A 119 -0.13 -20.27 -4.67
CA GLY A 119 0.93 -19.46 -5.30
C GLY A 119 0.69 -17.95 -5.27
N THR A 120 1.59 -17.21 -5.92
CA THR A 120 1.59 -15.74 -6.01
C THR A 120 0.69 -15.25 -7.14
N ASN A 121 -0.32 -14.45 -6.82
CA ASN A 121 -1.13 -13.73 -7.80
C ASN A 121 -0.70 -12.27 -7.87
N VAL A 122 -0.74 -11.64 -9.05
CA VAL A 122 -0.63 -10.17 -9.13
C VAL A 122 -1.81 -9.58 -8.36
N GLY A 123 -1.54 -8.68 -7.42
CA GLY A 123 -2.60 -8.01 -6.64
C GLY A 123 -3.44 -7.12 -7.55
N ARG A 124 -4.69 -6.83 -7.15
CA ARG A 124 -5.67 -6.19 -8.06
C ARG A 124 -5.18 -4.87 -8.67
N TYR A 125 -4.41 -4.07 -7.91
CA TYR A 125 -4.03 -2.72 -8.32
C TYR A 125 -2.51 -2.51 -8.44
N SER A 126 -2.12 -1.72 -9.45
CA SER A 126 -0.81 -1.04 -9.53
C SER A 126 -1.05 0.46 -9.64
N ILE A 127 -0.22 1.28 -8.99
CA ILE A 127 -0.45 2.72 -8.91
C ILE A 127 0.83 3.48 -9.20
N ILE A 128 0.70 4.53 -10.01
CA ILE A 128 1.79 5.37 -10.49
C ILE A 128 1.45 6.83 -10.24
N GLY A 129 2.46 7.61 -9.86
CA GLY A 129 2.40 9.07 -9.84
C GLY A 129 3.79 9.65 -10.12
N ALA A 130 3.83 10.85 -10.67
CA ALA A 130 5.07 11.57 -10.96
C ALA A 130 4.81 13.07 -10.84
N GLN A 131 5.85 13.85 -10.55
CA GLN A 131 5.81 15.32 -10.53
C GLN A 131 4.72 15.84 -9.55
N PRO A 132 4.92 15.67 -8.23
CA PRO A 132 3.93 16.09 -7.24
C PRO A 132 3.68 17.59 -7.32
N SER A 133 2.44 17.98 -7.02
CA SER A 133 2.01 19.39 -6.92
C SER A 133 2.69 20.13 -5.77
N MET A 134 3.01 19.43 -4.68
CA MET A 134 3.70 19.97 -3.51
C MET A 134 4.64 18.91 -2.92
N GLU A 135 5.75 19.32 -2.33
CA GLU A 135 6.61 18.47 -1.52
C GLU A 135 6.81 19.01 -0.10
N ILE A 136 6.95 18.10 0.86
CA ILE A 136 7.34 18.38 2.24
C ILE A 136 8.59 17.55 2.53
N VAL A 137 9.68 18.21 2.89
CA VAL A 137 10.98 17.58 3.19
C VAL A 137 11.44 18.05 4.55
N ALA A 138 11.54 17.13 5.51
CA ALA A 138 11.99 17.42 6.86
C ALA A 138 13.39 16.84 7.11
N LYS A 139 14.26 17.66 7.69
CA LYS A 139 15.54 17.22 8.25
C LYS A 139 15.67 17.79 9.65
N GLU A 140 15.71 16.92 10.64
CA GLU A 140 15.50 17.29 12.04
C GLU A 140 14.24 18.18 12.16
N ASN A 141 14.32 19.28 12.90
CA ASN A 141 13.18 20.20 13.05
C ASN A 141 12.99 21.18 11.88
N LEU A 142 13.85 21.18 10.86
CA LEU A 142 13.70 22.07 9.70
C LEU A 142 12.85 21.40 8.62
N VAL A 143 11.71 22.01 8.29
CA VAL A 143 10.79 21.53 7.25
C VAL A 143 10.81 22.49 6.06
N THR A 144 11.23 22.00 4.90
CA THR A 144 11.08 22.69 3.61
C THR A 144 9.75 22.28 2.98
N ILE A 145 8.93 23.26 2.60
CA ILE A 145 7.75 23.06 1.75
C ILE A 145 8.06 23.65 0.37
N MET A 146 7.74 22.90 -0.68
CA MET A 146 7.85 23.33 -2.07
C MET A 146 6.50 23.15 -2.74
N ASP A 147 5.78 24.25 -3.00
CA ASP A 147 4.57 24.23 -3.83
C ASP A 147 5.00 24.48 -5.29
N HIS A 148 4.92 23.43 -6.11
CA HIS A 148 5.33 23.47 -7.51
C HIS A 148 4.28 24.09 -8.42
N GLU A 149 3.03 24.25 -7.94
CA GLU A 149 1.97 24.90 -8.70
C GLU A 149 1.91 26.41 -8.47
N GLU A 150 2.43 26.91 -7.34
CA GLU A 150 2.65 28.34 -7.07
C GLU A 150 4.10 28.77 -7.34
N GLY A 151 5.02 27.81 -7.54
CA GLY A 151 6.45 28.06 -7.67
C GLY A 151 7.09 28.58 -6.37
N HIS A 152 6.45 28.30 -5.23
CA HIS A 152 6.83 28.84 -3.93
C HIS A 152 7.63 27.83 -3.10
N ARG A 153 8.67 28.30 -2.43
CA ARG A 153 9.45 27.53 -1.46
C ARG A 153 9.49 28.27 -0.13
N SER A 154 9.09 27.59 0.94
CA SER A 154 9.17 28.09 2.31
C SER A 154 9.89 27.10 3.22
N GLU A 155 10.42 27.62 4.32
CA GLU A 155 11.01 26.84 5.40
C GLU A 155 10.31 27.21 6.70
N GLU A 156 9.92 26.22 7.50
CA GLU A 156 9.42 26.43 8.85
C GLU A 156 10.06 25.44 9.83
N PHE A 157 10.19 25.85 11.10
CA PHE A 157 10.62 24.94 12.15
C PHE A 157 9.39 24.23 12.73
N SER A 158 9.42 22.90 12.77
CA SER A 158 8.42 22.07 13.43
C SER A 158 9.08 20.97 14.23
N GLU A 159 8.65 20.76 15.47
CA GLU A 159 9.08 19.61 16.25
C GLU A 159 8.40 18.29 15.86
N ASP A 160 7.40 18.33 14.98
CA ASP A 160 6.79 17.14 14.35
C ASP A 160 6.41 17.48 12.90
N PRO A 161 7.18 17.00 11.90
CA PRO A 161 6.88 17.31 10.49
C PRO A 161 5.56 16.70 10.00
N MET A 162 5.00 15.68 10.68
CA MET A 162 3.71 15.08 10.29
C MET A 162 2.51 16.00 10.56
N VAL A 163 2.65 17.09 11.33
CA VAL A 163 1.57 18.07 11.50
C VAL A 163 1.40 18.96 10.27
N ILE A 164 2.42 19.12 9.44
CA ILE A 164 2.41 20.00 8.26
C ILE A 164 1.45 19.49 7.17
N PRO A 165 1.57 18.26 6.64
CA PRO A 165 0.61 17.74 5.66
C PRO A 165 -0.80 17.61 6.25
N ARG A 166 -0.93 17.30 7.55
CA ARG A 166 -2.22 17.29 8.27
C ARG A 166 -2.89 18.68 8.22
N ARG A 167 -2.19 19.74 8.64
CA ARG A 167 -2.65 21.15 8.62
C ARG A 167 -3.05 21.62 7.22
N ILE A 168 -2.38 21.10 6.18
CA ILE A 168 -2.72 21.39 4.78
C ILE A 168 -4.03 20.66 4.39
N MET A 169 -4.14 19.36 4.72
CA MET A 169 -5.33 18.54 4.43
C MET A 169 -6.59 18.97 5.20
N GLU A 170 -6.46 19.59 6.37
CA GLU A 170 -7.60 20.08 7.17
C GLU A 170 -8.46 21.12 6.43
N LYS A 171 -7.91 21.76 5.39
CA LYS A 171 -8.64 22.69 4.50
C LYS A 171 -9.43 21.98 3.39
N TRP A 172 -9.26 20.67 3.21
CA TRP A 172 -9.84 19.91 2.09
C TRP A 172 -11.04 19.08 2.53
N ASN A 173 -12.10 19.19 1.73
CA ASN A 173 -13.29 18.37 1.73
C ASN A 173 -13.33 17.63 0.38
N PRO A 174 -12.67 16.45 0.28
CA PRO A 174 -12.61 15.69 -0.95
C PRO A 174 -13.96 15.05 -1.29
N GLN A 175 -14.33 15.08 -2.57
CA GLN A 175 -15.52 14.40 -3.06
C GLN A 175 -15.23 12.93 -3.35
N LEU A 176 -16.08 12.08 -2.77
CA LEU A 176 -16.14 10.64 -3.02
C LEU A 176 -17.04 10.40 -4.23
N ILE A 177 -16.55 9.68 -5.23
CA ILE A 177 -17.33 9.22 -6.39
C ILE A 177 -17.19 7.71 -6.52
N ASP A 178 -18.30 7.02 -6.76
CA ASP A 178 -18.38 5.55 -6.77
C ASP A 178 -17.70 4.92 -8.00
N GLU A 179 -17.45 5.71 -9.05
CA GLU A 179 -16.81 5.23 -10.29
C GLU A 179 -15.28 5.03 -10.20
N LEU A 180 -14.64 5.49 -9.11
CA LEU A 180 -13.21 5.28 -8.87
C LEU A 180 -12.92 3.94 -8.17
N PRO A 181 -11.75 3.32 -8.41
CA PRO A 181 -11.38 2.07 -7.74
C PRO A 181 -11.20 2.26 -6.22
N ASP A 182 -11.57 1.24 -5.43
CA ASP A 182 -11.32 1.16 -3.97
C ASP A 182 -9.83 0.89 -3.69
N ALA A 183 -8.99 1.84 -4.09
CA ALA A 183 -7.53 1.85 -4.10
C ALA A 183 -7.02 3.27 -3.81
N PHE A 184 -5.71 3.46 -3.65
CA PHE A 184 -5.18 4.82 -3.59
C PHE A 184 -5.27 5.50 -4.96
N VAL A 185 -5.93 6.66 -5.01
CA VAL A 185 -6.26 7.42 -6.23
C VAL A 185 -5.69 8.85 -6.23
N GLY A 186 -4.72 9.14 -5.37
CA GLY A 186 -4.15 10.48 -5.17
C GLY A 186 -3.93 10.80 -3.70
N GLY A 187 -2.95 11.66 -3.43
CA GLY A 187 -2.59 12.13 -2.09
C GLY A 187 -1.09 12.13 -1.79
N TRP A 188 -0.75 12.12 -0.50
CA TRP A 188 0.64 12.16 -0.06
C TRP A 188 1.30 10.79 -0.26
N VAL A 189 2.43 10.77 -0.95
CA VAL A 189 3.25 9.59 -1.18
C VAL A 189 4.71 9.94 -0.93
N GLY A 190 5.41 9.07 -0.23
CA GLY A 190 6.83 9.23 0.01
C GLY A 190 7.29 8.31 1.12
N TYR A 191 8.12 8.82 2.02
CA TYR A 191 8.69 8.03 3.08
C TYR A 191 8.91 8.74 4.41
N PHE A 192 8.95 7.90 5.45
CA PHE A 192 9.43 8.20 6.79
C PHE A 192 10.69 7.34 7.04
N SER A 193 11.81 7.99 7.36
CA SER A 193 13.03 7.29 7.78
C SER A 193 12.84 6.72 9.19
N TYR A 194 13.68 5.78 9.60
CA TYR A 194 13.72 5.30 10.97
C TYR A 194 13.80 6.44 12.00
N ASP A 195 14.61 7.48 11.74
CA ASP A 195 14.79 8.63 12.64
C ASP A 195 13.53 9.49 12.81
N THR A 196 12.45 9.25 12.04
CA THR A 196 11.11 9.80 12.33
C THR A 196 10.65 9.46 13.76
N VAL A 197 11.12 8.33 14.32
CA VAL A 197 10.85 7.97 15.73
C VAL A 197 11.26 9.07 16.72
N ARG A 198 12.29 9.87 16.40
CA ARG A 198 12.80 10.93 17.27
C ARG A 198 11.81 12.07 17.47
N PHE A 199 10.91 12.31 16.50
CA PHE A 199 9.82 13.27 16.66
C PHE A 199 8.70 12.76 17.59
N VAL A 200 8.52 11.43 17.66
CA VAL A 200 7.52 10.80 18.55
C VAL A 200 8.06 10.64 19.96
N GLU A 201 9.32 10.22 20.09
CA GLU A 201 9.95 9.80 21.34
C GLU A 201 11.09 10.74 21.76
N LYS A 202 10.93 12.04 21.51
CA LYS A 202 11.90 13.13 21.73
C LYS A 202 12.73 13.02 23.02
N LYS A 203 12.09 12.69 24.15
CA LYS A 203 12.74 12.55 25.46
C LYS A 203 13.68 11.33 25.53
N LYS A 204 13.34 10.25 24.83
CA LYS A 204 14.05 8.96 24.84
C LYS A 204 14.97 8.76 23.63
N LEU A 205 14.88 9.59 22.59
CA LEU A 205 15.73 9.52 21.38
C LEU A 205 15.94 10.92 20.76
N PRO A 206 16.58 11.89 21.45
CA PRO A 206 16.81 13.22 20.89
C PRO A 206 17.78 13.15 19.70
N PHE A 207 17.70 14.15 18.80
CA PHE A 207 18.63 14.28 17.66
C PHE A 207 20.08 14.57 18.10
N SER A 208 20.30 15.22 19.25
CA SER A 208 21.64 15.42 19.84
C SER A 208 22.39 14.11 20.13
N ASN A 209 21.63 13.04 20.41
CA ASN A 209 22.15 11.70 20.67
C ASN A 209 21.93 10.80 19.44
N ALA A 210 21.68 11.40 18.27
CA ALA A 210 21.68 10.66 17.03
C ALA A 210 23.12 10.22 16.71
N PRO A 211 23.30 8.99 16.21
CA PRO A 211 24.56 8.55 15.64
C PRO A 211 24.90 9.36 14.38
N TYR A 212 26.18 9.36 14.02
CA TYR A 212 26.69 10.09 12.86
C TYR A 212 25.92 9.75 11.57
N ASP A 213 25.45 10.79 10.89
CA ASP A 213 24.72 10.70 9.62
C ASP A 213 25.68 10.64 8.43
N ASP A 214 25.93 9.43 7.93
CA ASP A 214 26.78 9.21 6.75
C ASP A 214 26.02 9.14 5.42
N ARG A 215 24.70 9.42 5.43
CA ARG A 215 23.83 9.37 4.25
C ARG A 215 23.20 10.71 3.89
N ASN A 216 23.07 11.62 4.85
CA ASN A 216 22.39 12.91 4.75
C ASN A 216 21.00 12.82 4.07
N LEU A 217 20.24 11.76 4.39
CA LEU A 217 18.86 11.61 3.93
C LEU A 217 17.94 12.49 4.77
N ALA A 218 16.85 12.95 4.15
CA ALA A 218 15.72 13.53 4.87
C ALA A 218 15.14 12.51 5.85
N ASP A 219 14.57 13.00 6.95
CA ASP A 219 13.88 12.15 7.92
C ASP A 219 12.44 11.89 7.45
N VAL A 220 11.84 12.86 6.76
CA VAL A 220 10.58 12.72 6.04
C VAL A 220 10.70 13.34 4.65
N HIS A 221 10.24 12.65 3.61
CA HIS A 221 10.04 13.21 2.27
C HIS A 221 8.67 12.77 1.77
N LEU A 222 7.79 13.71 1.45
CA LEU A 222 6.44 13.45 0.95
C LEU A 222 6.15 14.33 -0.26
N GLY A 223 5.62 13.76 -1.34
CA GLY A 223 5.02 14.48 -2.45
C GLY A 223 3.49 14.36 -2.43
N LEU A 224 2.79 15.45 -2.75
CA LEU A 224 1.35 15.49 -2.96
C LEU A 224 1.03 15.23 -4.44
N TYR A 225 0.49 14.06 -4.76
CA TYR A 225 0.16 13.66 -6.12
C TYR A 225 -1.33 13.86 -6.39
N ASN A 226 -1.65 14.95 -7.08
CA ASN A 226 -2.97 15.19 -7.67
C ASN A 226 -3.17 14.33 -8.93
N ASP A 227 -2.07 14.02 -9.63
CA ASP A 227 -2.03 13.22 -10.86
C ASP A 227 -1.57 11.79 -10.55
N VAL A 228 -2.43 10.81 -10.82
CA VAL A 228 -2.08 9.39 -10.70
C VAL A 228 -2.67 8.54 -11.83
N ILE A 229 -2.08 7.36 -12.03
CA ILE A 229 -2.64 6.30 -12.88
C ILE A 229 -2.80 5.03 -12.05
N VAL A 230 -4.03 4.54 -11.93
CA VAL A 230 -4.40 3.33 -11.20
C VAL A 230 -4.82 2.24 -12.17
N PHE A 231 -4.03 1.18 -12.26
CA PHE A 231 -4.35 -0.01 -13.04
C PHE A 231 -5.22 -0.96 -12.23
N ASP A 232 -6.33 -1.40 -12.79
CA ASP A 232 -7.12 -2.54 -12.30
C ASP A 232 -6.86 -3.76 -13.18
N HIS A 233 -6.06 -4.69 -12.67
CA HIS A 233 -5.64 -5.90 -13.38
C HIS A 233 -6.75 -6.93 -13.53
N VAL A 234 -7.84 -6.82 -12.76
CA VAL A 234 -9.01 -7.69 -12.86
C VAL A 234 -9.94 -7.17 -13.96
N GLU A 235 -10.23 -5.86 -13.95
CA GLU A 235 -11.15 -5.24 -14.92
C GLU A 235 -10.49 -4.85 -16.26
N LYS A 236 -9.16 -4.96 -16.39
CA LYS A 236 -8.37 -4.58 -17.58
C LYS A 236 -8.47 -3.10 -17.95
N LYS A 237 -8.51 -2.27 -16.91
CA LYS A 237 -8.65 -0.81 -17.00
C LYS A 237 -7.44 -0.12 -16.40
N ALA A 238 -7.14 1.08 -16.90
CA ALA A 238 -6.35 2.07 -16.18
C ALA A 238 -7.20 3.33 -15.99
N TYR A 239 -7.29 3.80 -14.76
CA TYR A 239 -7.91 5.06 -14.39
C TYR A 239 -6.81 6.11 -14.36
N VAL A 240 -6.83 7.04 -15.31
CA VAL A 240 -5.99 8.24 -15.31
C VAL A 240 -6.77 9.30 -14.53
N ILE A 241 -6.21 9.83 -13.44
CA ILE A 241 -6.93 10.63 -12.45
C ILE A 241 -6.19 11.93 -12.20
N HIS A 242 -6.92 13.05 -12.17
CA HIS A 242 -6.44 14.37 -11.81
C HIS A 242 -7.36 14.98 -10.74
N TRP A 243 -6.79 15.40 -9.61
CA TRP A 243 -7.53 16.06 -8.53
C TRP A 243 -7.50 17.58 -8.64
N VAL A 244 -8.68 18.19 -8.75
CA VAL A 244 -8.87 19.64 -8.87
C VAL A 244 -9.16 20.26 -7.50
N ARG A 245 -8.33 21.23 -7.10
CA ARG A 245 -8.49 22.06 -5.91
C ARG A 245 -9.25 23.34 -6.22
N LEU A 246 -10.51 23.46 -5.80
CA LEU A 246 -11.34 24.64 -6.08
C LEU A 246 -10.82 25.93 -5.43
N ASP A 247 -10.08 25.82 -4.33
CA ASP A 247 -9.52 26.97 -3.59
C ASP A 247 -8.43 27.73 -4.36
N ARG A 248 -8.05 27.25 -5.56
CA ARG A 248 -7.03 27.84 -6.44
C ARG A 248 -7.58 28.57 -7.67
N TYR A 249 -8.91 28.63 -7.84
CA TYR A 249 -9.57 29.23 -9.01
C TYR A 249 -10.61 30.28 -8.60
N SER A 250 -10.89 31.23 -9.50
CA SER A 250 -11.89 32.29 -9.27
C SER A 250 -13.32 31.78 -9.48
N SER A 251 -13.50 30.67 -10.19
CA SER A 251 -14.80 30.04 -10.42
C SER A 251 -14.71 28.52 -10.60
N VAL A 252 -15.83 27.83 -10.37
CA VAL A 252 -15.95 26.38 -10.60
C VAL A 252 -15.75 26.01 -12.08
N GLU A 253 -16.17 26.87 -13.00
CA GLU A 253 -16.03 26.60 -14.44
C GLU A 253 -14.59 26.75 -14.93
N GLU A 254 -13.86 27.74 -14.41
CA GLU A 254 -12.41 27.86 -14.61
C GLU A 254 -11.67 26.62 -14.09
N ALA A 255 -12.00 26.16 -12.87
CA ALA A 255 -11.44 24.95 -12.26
C ALA A 255 -11.72 23.69 -13.10
N TYR A 256 -12.93 23.55 -13.64
CA TYR A 256 -13.29 22.44 -14.52
C TYR A 256 -12.50 22.47 -15.84
N ILE A 257 -12.38 23.64 -16.47
CA ILE A 257 -11.67 23.81 -17.74
C ILE A 257 -10.19 23.49 -17.59
N ASP A 258 -9.51 24.03 -16.57
CA ASP A 258 -8.08 23.72 -16.33
C ASP A 258 -7.89 22.25 -15.94
N GLY A 259 -8.70 21.74 -15.02
CA GLY A 259 -8.64 20.34 -14.58
C GLY A 259 -8.83 19.35 -15.73
N MET A 260 -9.78 19.60 -16.64
CA MET A 260 -9.97 18.77 -17.84
C MET A 260 -8.82 18.91 -18.84
N ASN A 261 -8.16 20.07 -18.92
CA ASN A 261 -6.97 20.24 -19.75
C ASN A 261 -5.78 19.46 -19.18
N ARG A 262 -5.53 19.52 -17.86
CA ARG A 262 -4.52 18.72 -17.17
C ARG A 262 -4.76 17.23 -17.33
N LEU A 263 -6.00 16.77 -17.13
CA LEU A 263 -6.37 15.37 -17.36
C LEU A 263 -6.09 14.94 -18.82
N ARG A 264 -6.46 15.75 -19.83
CA ARG A 264 -6.17 15.45 -21.24
C ARG A 264 -4.67 15.38 -21.52
N ILE A 265 -3.86 16.25 -20.89
CA ILE A 265 -2.39 16.21 -20.98
C ILE A 265 -1.86 14.91 -20.36
N LEU A 266 -2.34 14.51 -19.19
CA LEU A 266 -1.92 13.28 -18.53
C LEU A 266 -2.32 12.02 -19.33
N VAL A 267 -3.52 11.98 -19.90
CA VAL A 267 -3.98 10.91 -20.80
C VAL A 267 -3.12 10.85 -22.07
N SER A 268 -2.81 12.00 -22.69
CA SER A 268 -2.02 12.03 -23.92
C SER A 268 -0.61 11.46 -23.73
N ARG A 269 0.00 11.64 -22.54
CA ARG A 269 1.30 11.06 -22.18
C ARG A 269 1.33 9.53 -22.26
N VAL A 270 0.20 8.85 -22.04
CA VAL A 270 0.13 7.38 -22.03
C VAL A 270 -0.59 6.75 -23.21
N GLN A 271 -1.35 7.52 -24.00
CA GLN A 271 -2.03 7.02 -25.21
C GLN A 271 -1.40 7.48 -26.53
N ASN A 272 -0.83 8.69 -26.60
CA ASN A 272 -0.50 9.38 -27.85
C ASN A 272 1.01 9.61 -28.05
N ILE A 273 1.85 8.78 -27.42
CA ILE A 273 3.32 8.86 -27.50
C ILE A 273 3.87 7.51 -27.99
N ASP A 274 4.89 7.55 -28.84
CA ASP A 274 5.70 6.36 -29.17
C ASP A 274 6.30 5.79 -27.87
N PRO A 275 5.87 4.58 -27.43
CA PRO A 275 6.20 4.10 -26.11
C PRO A 275 7.72 4.01 -25.91
N PRO A 276 8.27 4.54 -24.79
CA PRO A 276 9.70 4.56 -24.56
C PRO A 276 10.27 3.13 -24.61
N ARG A 277 11.30 2.94 -25.45
CA ARG A 277 11.95 1.63 -25.60
C ARG A 277 12.68 1.26 -24.32
N LEU A 278 12.03 0.46 -23.48
CA LEU A 278 12.66 -0.23 -22.38
C LEU A 278 13.82 -1.11 -22.90
N PRO A 279 14.94 -1.22 -22.17
CA PRO A 279 15.98 -2.18 -22.48
C PRO A 279 15.40 -3.59 -22.61
N ALA A 280 15.58 -4.20 -23.78
CA ALA A 280 15.38 -5.62 -24.00
C ALA A 280 16.47 -6.40 -23.27
N GLY A 281 16.14 -7.58 -22.75
CA GLY A 281 17.10 -8.42 -22.05
C GLY A 281 16.51 -9.76 -21.61
N ASP A 282 17.39 -10.76 -21.51
CA ASP A 282 17.05 -12.11 -21.07
C ASP A 282 17.19 -12.26 -19.56
N VAL A 283 16.17 -12.82 -18.90
CA VAL A 283 16.25 -13.14 -17.47
C VAL A 283 16.64 -14.61 -17.28
N LYS A 284 17.87 -14.85 -16.82
CA LYS A 284 18.32 -16.17 -16.34
C LYS A 284 18.31 -16.19 -14.81
N LEU A 285 17.25 -16.73 -14.22
CA LEU A 285 17.07 -16.82 -12.76
C LEU A 285 17.99 -17.87 -12.13
N CYS A 286 19.28 -17.56 -12.00
CA CYS A 286 20.25 -18.38 -11.29
C CYS A 286 20.25 -18.05 -9.79
N THR A 287 19.17 -18.37 -9.07
CA THR A 287 18.99 -18.03 -7.63
C THR A 287 20.03 -18.65 -6.68
N ARG A 288 20.86 -19.58 -7.17
CA ARG A 288 21.98 -20.19 -6.43
C ARG A 288 23.35 -19.61 -6.79
N ASN A 289 23.45 -18.78 -7.84
CA ASN A 289 24.69 -18.10 -8.21
C ASN A 289 24.79 -16.79 -7.42
N PHE A 290 25.35 -16.89 -6.21
CA PHE A 290 25.69 -15.71 -5.42
C PHE A 290 26.70 -14.85 -6.20
N GLY A 291 26.43 -13.55 -6.27
CA GLY A 291 27.37 -12.59 -6.87
C GLY A 291 28.65 -12.45 -6.04
N SER A 292 29.59 -11.64 -6.54
CA SER A 292 30.78 -11.24 -5.79
C SER A 292 30.42 -10.74 -4.39
N SER A 293 31.10 -11.25 -3.36
CA SER A 293 30.86 -10.88 -1.95
C SER A 293 30.87 -9.36 -1.74
N LEU A 294 29.95 -8.86 -0.91
CA LEU A 294 29.78 -7.45 -0.59
C LEU A 294 30.88 -7.01 0.40
N LYS A 295 31.98 -6.48 -0.13
CA LYS A 295 33.16 -6.10 0.66
C LYS A 295 32.99 -4.84 1.52
N LYS A 296 32.05 -3.93 1.17
CA LYS A 296 31.78 -2.73 1.95
C LYS A 296 30.59 -2.98 2.87
N SER A 297 30.87 -3.01 4.17
CA SER A 297 29.90 -3.04 5.27
C SER A 297 30.25 -1.93 6.26
N THR A 298 29.26 -1.43 6.99
CA THR A 298 29.48 -0.53 8.13
C THR A 298 30.06 -1.23 9.36
N MET A 299 29.97 -2.56 9.43
CA MET A 299 30.48 -3.37 10.56
C MET A 299 31.23 -4.61 10.07
N THR A 300 32.20 -5.08 10.86
CA THR A 300 32.87 -6.37 10.63
C THR A 300 32.04 -7.53 11.18
N SER A 301 32.27 -8.75 10.66
CA SER A 301 31.61 -9.97 11.17
C SER A 301 31.80 -10.15 12.68
N GLU A 302 33.02 -9.95 13.19
CA GLU A 302 33.30 -10.09 14.62
C GLU A 302 32.65 -8.98 15.46
N SER A 303 32.60 -7.73 14.95
CA SER A 303 31.87 -6.65 15.63
C SER A 303 30.37 -6.93 15.70
N TYR A 304 29.78 -7.49 14.64
CA TYR A 304 28.37 -7.89 14.64
C TYR A 304 28.10 -9.05 15.61
N LYS A 305 28.96 -10.08 15.65
CA LYS A 305 28.87 -11.15 16.65
C LYS A 305 29.00 -10.63 18.08
N LYS A 306 29.90 -9.67 18.33
CA LYS A 306 30.04 -9.02 19.64
C LYS A 306 28.75 -8.32 20.06
N ALA A 307 28.15 -7.54 19.17
CA ALA A 307 26.85 -6.89 19.42
C ALA A 307 25.72 -7.90 19.67
N VAL A 308 25.72 -9.07 19.02
CA VAL A 308 24.78 -10.17 19.29
C VAL A 308 24.99 -10.79 20.68
N LEU A 309 26.23 -10.87 21.18
CA LEU A 309 26.52 -11.34 22.54
C LEU A 309 26.10 -10.29 23.58
N GLU A 310 26.44 -9.02 23.38
CA GLU A 310 26.02 -7.91 24.24
C GLU A 310 24.49 -7.85 24.35
N ALA A 311 23.77 -7.96 23.22
CA ALA A 311 22.32 -8.05 23.20
C ALA A 311 21.76 -9.24 24.01
N LYS A 312 22.44 -10.38 24.04
CA LYS A 312 22.03 -11.53 24.86
C LYS A 312 22.22 -11.29 26.35
N GLU A 313 23.29 -10.60 26.76
CA GLU A 313 23.49 -10.25 28.17
C GLU A 313 22.38 -9.30 28.65
N HIS A 314 21.96 -8.33 27.82
CA HIS A 314 20.79 -7.49 28.13
C HIS A 314 19.47 -8.26 28.19
N ILE A 315 19.30 -9.32 27.38
CA ILE A 315 18.13 -10.21 27.49
C ILE A 315 18.17 -11.02 28.79
N LEU A 316 19.33 -11.56 29.17
CA LEU A 316 19.52 -12.31 30.42
C LEU A 316 19.35 -11.42 31.67
N ALA A 317 19.75 -10.15 31.59
CA ALA A 317 19.55 -9.15 32.62
C ALA A 317 18.09 -8.65 32.75
N GLY A 318 17.23 -8.97 31.77
CA GLY A 318 15.84 -8.49 31.73
C GLY A 318 15.67 -7.05 31.24
N ASP A 319 16.70 -6.45 30.63
CA ASP A 319 16.65 -5.08 30.08
C ASP A 319 15.79 -4.97 28.81
N ILE A 320 15.73 -6.07 28.06
CA ILE A 320 14.97 -6.26 26.83
C ILE A 320 14.54 -7.74 26.71
N PHE A 321 13.48 -8.01 25.95
CA PHE A 321 13.10 -9.37 25.52
C PHE A 321 13.68 -9.70 24.13
N GLN A 322 13.75 -8.71 23.25
CA GLN A 322 14.29 -8.82 21.89
C GLN A 322 14.85 -7.47 21.43
N ILE A 323 15.91 -7.52 20.62
CA ILE A 323 16.41 -6.40 19.82
C ILE A 323 16.74 -6.90 18.41
N VAL A 324 16.45 -6.07 17.39
CA VAL A 324 16.74 -6.33 15.99
C VAL A 324 17.95 -5.51 15.58
N LEU A 325 19.13 -6.13 15.64
CA LEU A 325 20.38 -5.50 15.20
C LEU A 325 20.42 -5.42 13.67
N SER A 326 21.04 -4.36 13.13
CA SER A 326 21.14 -4.14 11.69
C SER A 326 22.58 -3.88 11.24
N GLN A 327 22.91 -4.23 9.99
CA GLN A 327 24.15 -3.81 9.33
C GLN A 327 23.89 -3.47 7.85
N ARG A 328 24.66 -2.52 7.28
CA ARG A 328 24.43 -2.00 5.93
C ARG A 328 25.56 -2.42 5.01
N PHE A 329 25.20 -3.17 3.99
CA PHE A 329 26.10 -3.51 2.89
C PHE A 329 25.96 -2.52 1.74
N GLU A 330 27.06 -2.26 1.04
CA GLU A 330 27.10 -1.32 -0.06
C GLU A 330 27.83 -1.88 -1.29
N ARG A 331 27.33 -1.51 -2.46
CA ARG A 331 27.95 -1.81 -3.75
C ARG A 331 27.75 -0.63 -4.71
N ARG A 332 28.83 -0.17 -5.34
CA ARG A 332 28.74 0.72 -6.50
C ARG A 332 28.27 -0.08 -7.71
N THR A 333 27.30 0.44 -8.45
CA THR A 333 26.71 -0.20 -9.63
C THR A 333 26.47 0.84 -10.72
N PHE A 334 26.51 0.39 -11.98
CA PHE A 334 26.10 1.17 -13.15
C PHE A 334 24.70 0.76 -13.65
N ALA A 335 24.06 -0.24 -13.02
CA ALA A 335 22.69 -0.62 -13.32
C ALA A 335 21.75 0.56 -13.05
N ASP A 336 20.83 0.82 -13.97
CA ASP A 336 19.78 1.80 -13.74
C ASP A 336 18.87 1.33 -12.58
N PRO A 337 18.49 2.20 -11.62
CA PRO A 337 17.67 1.79 -10.48
C PRO A 337 16.34 1.14 -10.88
N PHE A 338 15.75 1.54 -12.02
CA PHE A 338 14.50 0.94 -12.50
C PHE A 338 14.72 -0.45 -13.09
N GLU A 339 15.91 -0.75 -13.62
CA GLU A 339 16.28 -2.11 -14.03
C GLU A 339 16.50 -3.02 -12.81
N VAL A 340 17.00 -2.47 -11.70
CA VAL A 340 17.03 -3.18 -10.41
C VAL A 340 15.60 -3.48 -9.94
N TYR A 341 14.66 -2.54 -10.09
CA TYR A 341 13.23 -2.77 -9.80
C TYR A 341 12.62 -3.84 -10.71
N ARG A 342 12.81 -3.73 -12.04
CA ARG A 342 12.36 -4.73 -13.02
C ARG A 342 12.87 -6.13 -12.68
N ALA A 343 14.15 -6.27 -12.30
CA ALA A 343 14.71 -7.53 -11.85
C ALA A 343 14.11 -8.01 -10.53
N LEU A 344 13.92 -7.12 -9.54
CA LEU A 344 13.35 -7.46 -8.23
C LEU A 344 11.91 -7.97 -8.33
N ARG A 345 11.08 -7.41 -9.23
CA ARG A 345 9.72 -7.91 -9.54
C ARG A 345 9.70 -9.38 -9.97
N VAL A 346 10.75 -9.84 -10.66
CA VAL A 346 10.86 -11.21 -11.17
C VAL A 346 11.52 -12.14 -10.13
N VAL A 347 12.55 -11.65 -9.42
CA VAL A 347 13.28 -12.45 -8.43
C VAL A 347 12.49 -12.64 -7.15
N ASN A 348 11.93 -11.58 -6.56
CA ASN A 348 11.22 -11.65 -5.29
C ASN A 348 9.96 -10.75 -5.32
N PRO A 349 8.90 -11.17 -6.03
CA PRO A 349 7.60 -10.50 -5.97
C PRO A 349 7.03 -10.56 -4.54
N SER A 350 6.47 -9.45 -4.05
CA SER A 350 5.89 -9.34 -2.71
C SER A 350 4.63 -8.45 -2.68
N PRO A 351 3.86 -8.46 -1.57
CA PRO A 351 2.69 -7.61 -1.41
C PRO A 351 2.95 -6.10 -1.51
N TYR A 352 4.19 -5.65 -1.31
CA TYR A 352 4.57 -4.23 -1.38
C TYR A 352 5.85 -4.04 -2.21
N MET A 353 5.69 -4.09 -3.54
CA MET A 353 6.74 -3.68 -4.47
C MET A 353 6.75 -2.16 -4.57
N THR A 354 7.92 -1.55 -4.41
CA THR A 354 8.11 -0.10 -4.52
C THR A 354 9.27 0.24 -5.45
N TYR A 355 8.99 1.11 -6.41
CA TYR A 355 9.93 2.08 -6.94
C TYR A 355 9.49 3.47 -6.48
N LEU A 356 10.31 4.20 -5.74
CA LEU A 356 10.03 5.55 -5.28
C LEU A 356 11.28 6.42 -5.48
N GLN A 357 11.18 7.42 -6.36
CA GLN A 357 12.15 8.50 -6.47
C GLN A 357 11.75 9.61 -5.50
N ALA A 358 12.68 9.97 -4.63
CA ALA A 358 12.59 11.10 -3.72
C ALA A 358 13.86 11.95 -3.88
N ARG A 359 13.86 13.18 -3.36
CA ARG A 359 15.02 14.07 -3.54
C ARG A 359 16.27 13.47 -2.88
N GLY A 360 17.33 13.30 -3.68
CA GLY A 360 18.59 12.69 -3.24
C GLY A 360 18.57 11.18 -3.00
N CYS A 361 17.46 10.46 -3.22
CA CYS A 361 17.46 8.99 -3.13
C CYS A 361 16.39 8.28 -3.99
N ILE A 362 16.75 7.10 -4.50
CA ILE A 362 15.81 6.21 -5.19
C ILE A 362 15.69 4.93 -4.37
N LEU A 363 14.46 4.60 -4.00
CA LEU A 363 14.09 3.47 -3.16
C LEU A 363 13.53 2.36 -4.05
N VAL A 364 14.21 1.21 -4.02
CA VAL A 364 13.83 0.01 -4.76
C VAL A 364 13.60 -1.09 -3.73
N ALA A 365 12.34 -1.47 -3.50
CA ALA A 365 11.97 -2.35 -2.40
C ALA A 365 10.93 -3.40 -2.79
N SER A 366 10.92 -4.48 -2.02
CA SER A 366 9.96 -5.59 -2.07
C SER A 366 9.74 -6.05 -0.62
N SER A 367 8.73 -5.47 0.05
CA SER A 367 8.44 -5.77 1.46
C SER A 367 7.37 -6.85 1.61
N PRO A 368 7.57 -7.86 2.46
CA PRO A 368 6.55 -8.83 2.82
C PRO A 368 5.52 -8.29 3.84
N GLU A 369 5.88 -7.24 4.60
CA GLU A 369 5.20 -6.77 5.82
C GLU A 369 4.66 -5.32 5.68
N ILE A 370 3.63 -4.99 6.47
CA ILE A 370 3.14 -3.61 6.69
C ILE A 370 3.47 -3.12 8.10
N LEU A 371 3.85 -1.84 8.20
CA LEU A 371 3.85 -1.10 9.46
C LEU A 371 2.42 -0.96 10.01
N THR A 372 1.54 -0.34 9.22
CA THR A 372 0.12 -0.15 9.54
C THR A 372 -0.66 0.15 8.26
N ARG A 373 -1.94 -0.21 8.22
CA ARG A 373 -2.90 0.21 7.20
C ARG A 373 -4.14 0.75 7.89
N VAL A 374 -4.64 1.89 7.43
CA VAL A 374 -5.95 2.42 7.84
C VAL A 374 -6.85 2.47 6.61
N ASN A 375 -8.01 1.83 6.67
CA ASN A 375 -9.04 1.91 5.62
C ASN A 375 -10.42 1.91 6.27
N LYS A 376 -11.29 2.88 5.92
CA LYS A 376 -12.66 3.02 6.46
C LYS A 376 -12.68 2.87 7.99
N ASN A 377 -11.82 3.66 8.66
CA ASN A 377 -11.52 3.65 10.11
C ASN A 377 -11.00 2.33 10.70
N LYS A 378 -10.89 1.23 9.95
CA LYS A 378 -10.23 0.00 10.41
C LYS A 378 -8.72 0.14 10.31
N ILE A 379 -8.05 0.06 11.45
CA ILE A 379 -6.59 -0.08 11.58
C ILE A 379 -6.24 -1.57 11.42
N VAL A 380 -5.16 -1.86 10.70
CA VAL A 380 -4.60 -3.20 10.54
C VAL A 380 -3.08 -3.14 10.71
N ASN A 381 -2.57 -3.90 11.68
CA ASN A 381 -1.15 -4.22 11.83
C ASN A 381 -0.99 -5.74 11.63
N ARG A 382 0.10 -6.14 10.97
CA ARG A 382 0.31 -7.54 10.58
C ARG A 382 1.77 -7.93 10.85
N PRO A 383 2.13 -8.28 12.10
CA PRO A 383 3.50 -8.64 12.44
C PRO A 383 3.90 -9.94 11.74
N LEU A 384 5.12 -9.99 11.23
CA LEU A 384 5.77 -11.20 10.70
C LEU A 384 6.98 -11.56 11.57
N ALA A 385 7.04 -12.81 12.00
CA ALA A 385 8.21 -13.38 12.69
C ALA A 385 8.31 -14.87 12.37
N GLY A 386 9.38 -15.55 12.79
CA GLY A 386 9.58 -16.97 12.50
C GLY A 386 9.75 -17.25 11.01
N THR A 387 10.98 -17.50 10.56
CA THR A 387 11.28 -17.65 9.12
C THR A 387 11.89 -19.01 8.82
N VAL A 388 11.33 -19.72 7.83
CA VAL A 388 11.96 -20.91 7.25
C VAL A 388 11.94 -20.81 5.72
N ARG A 389 12.91 -21.45 5.06
CA ARG A 389 12.94 -21.55 3.59
C ARG A 389 11.72 -22.35 3.08
N ARG A 390 11.32 -22.15 1.82
CA ARG A 390 10.37 -23.05 1.15
C ARG A 390 10.99 -24.44 0.92
N GLY A 391 10.17 -25.49 0.96
CA GLY A 391 10.55 -26.85 0.61
C GLY A 391 10.77 -27.03 -0.90
N LYS A 392 11.50 -28.08 -1.31
CA LYS A 392 11.67 -28.44 -2.73
C LYS A 392 10.45 -29.18 -3.30
N THR A 393 9.64 -29.76 -2.43
CA THR A 393 8.39 -30.47 -2.73
C THR A 393 7.32 -30.01 -1.76
N ASP A 394 6.04 -30.15 -2.12
CA ASP A 394 4.93 -29.79 -1.23
C ASP A 394 4.97 -30.54 0.11
N ILE A 395 5.53 -31.76 0.11
CA ILE A 395 5.74 -32.57 1.31
C ILE A 395 6.84 -31.95 2.19
N GLU A 396 8.00 -31.57 1.63
CA GLU A 396 9.06 -30.87 2.40
C GLU A 396 8.52 -29.52 2.91
N ASP A 397 7.72 -28.81 2.10
CA ASP A 397 7.14 -27.51 2.47
C ASP A 397 6.14 -27.62 3.64
N GLY A 398 5.27 -28.63 3.64
CA GLY A 398 4.37 -28.91 4.76
C GLY A 398 5.10 -29.41 6.01
N MET A 399 6.19 -30.15 5.88
CA MET A 399 7.04 -30.52 7.02
C MET A 399 7.73 -29.31 7.64
N LEU A 400 8.26 -28.39 6.82
CA LEU A 400 8.90 -27.15 7.28
C LEU A 400 7.90 -26.20 7.96
N GLU A 401 6.65 -26.16 7.48
CA GLU A 401 5.55 -25.45 8.12
C GLU A 401 5.26 -25.97 9.53
N ILE A 402 5.11 -27.30 9.68
CA ILE A 402 4.87 -27.94 10.98
C ILE A 402 6.07 -27.71 11.92
N GLN A 403 7.30 -27.84 11.42
CA GLN A 403 8.51 -27.58 12.19
C GLN A 403 8.54 -26.13 12.71
N LEU A 404 8.25 -25.14 11.87
CA LEU A 404 8.23 -23.73 12.25
C LEU A 404 7.16 -23.42 13.30
N LEU A 405 5.96 -24.01 13.19
CA LEU A 405 4.88 -23.87 14.18
C LEU A 405 5.13 -24.68 15.48
N SER A 406 6.08 -25.61 15.48
CA SER A 406 6.51 -26.35 16.67
C SER A 406 7.75 -25.77 17.36
N ASP A 407 8.42 -24.79 16.75
CA ASP A 407 9.57 -24.12 17.34
C ASP A 407 9.10 -23.10 18.39
N GLU A 408 9.14 -23.52 19.66
CA GLU A 408 8.72 -22.72 20.82
C GLU A 408 9.37 -21.33 20.85
N LYS A 409 10.62 -21.20 20.39
CA LYS A 409 11.33 -19.92 20.35
C LYS A 409 10.72 -18.99 19.31
N GLN A 410 10.49 -19.48 18.09
CA GLN A 410 9.89 -18.66 17.01
C GLN A 410 8.44 -18.28 17.34
N CYS A 411 7.71 -19.20 17.99
CA CYS A 411 6.35 -18.96 18.46
C CYS A 411 6.30 -17.88 19.55
N ALA A 412 7.19 -17.95 20.55
CA ALA A 412 7.29 -16.93 21.60
C ALA A 412 7.69 -15.56 21.05
N GLU A 413 8.67 -15.51 20.14
CA GLU A 413 9.09 -14.28 19.44
C GLU A 413 7.91 -13.65 18.68
N HIS A 414 7.13 -14.48 17.97
CA HIS A 414 5.96 -14.04 17.23
C HIS A 414 4.83 -13.51 18.14
N ILE A 415 4.48 -14.23 19.21
CA ILE A 415 3.42 -13.84 20.14
C ILE A 415 3.75 -12.49 20.81
N MET A 416 5.00 -12.27 21.19
CA MET A 416 5.45 -10.99 21.75
C MET A 416 5.28 -9.82 20.76
N LEU A 417 5.54 -10.05 19.48
CA LEU A 417 5.32 -9.05 18.42
C LEU A 417 3.82 -8.82 18.15
N VAL A 418 2.97 -9.84 18.32
CA VAL A 418 1.50 -9.68 18.30
C VAL A 418 1.03 -8.81 19.46
N ASP A 419 1.52 -9.03 20.68
CA ASP A 419 1.18 -8.20 21.84
C ASP A 419 1.68 -6.76 21.71
N LEU A 420 2.85 -6.56 21.11
CA LEU A 420 3.33 -5.23 20.77
C LEU A 420 2.43 -4.53 19.74
N GLY A 421 2.02 -5.25 18.68
CA GLY A 421 1.04 -4.76 17.70
C GLY A 421 -0.32 -4.45 18.32
N ARG A 422 -0.80 -5.26 19.28
CA ARG A 422 -2.01 -4.97 20.08
C ARG A 422 -1.88 -3.69 20.88
N ASN A 423 -0.73 -3.44 21.49
CA ASN A 423 -0.47 -2.22 22.25
C ASN A 423 -0.44 -0.99 21.32
N ASP A 424 0.19 -1.08 20.15
CA ASP A 424 0.26 0.04 19.20
C ASP A 424 -1.10 0.39 18.61
N VAL A 425 -1.84 -0.62 18.14
CA VAL A 425 -3.22 -0.44 17.65
C VAL A 425 -4.12 0.07 18.78
N GLY A 426 -3.95 -0.43 20.00
CA GLY A 426 -4.75 -0.04 21.17
C GLY A 426 -4.61 1.42 21.59
N LYS A 427 -3.44 2.05 21.40
CA LYS A 427 -3.23 3.49 21.71
C LYS A 427 -4.20 4.43 20.97
N VAL A 428 -4.67 4.02 19.78
CA VAL A 428 -5.44 4.86 18.85
C VAL A 428 -6.81 4.29 18.49
N SER A 429 -7.18 3.14 19.08
CA SER A 429 -8.44 2.45 18.80
C SER A 429 -9.50 2.69 19.86
N LYS A 430 -10.78 2.59 19.48
CA LYS A 430 -11.93 2.61 20.39
C LYS A 430 -11.80 1.47 21.42
N PRO A 431 -12.08 1.69 22.71
CA PRO A 431 -12.02 0.65 23.74
C PRO A 431 -12.81 -0.60 23.35
N GLY A 432 -12.20 -1.78 23.50
CA GLY A 432 -12.82 -3.07 23.15
C GLY A 432 -12.88 -3.41 21.65
N SER A 433 -12.46 -2.51 20.75
CA SER A 433 -12.44 -2.79 19.30
C SER A 433 -11.24 -3.63 18.84
N VAL A 434 -10.15 -3.66 19.63
CA VAL A 434 -8.89 -4.32 19.27
C VAL A 434 -9.04 -5.84 19.27
N LYS A 435 -8.74 -6.48 18.14
CA LYS A 435 -8.91 -7.93 17.91
C LYS A 435 -7.70 -8.52 17.21
N VAL A 436 -7.37 -9.76 17.54
CA VAL A 436 -6.45 -10.60 16.74
C VAL A 436 -7.34 -11.46 15.83
N GLU A 437 -7.47 -11.06 14.56
CA GLU A 437 -8.35 -11.74 13.58
C GLU A 437 -7.74 -13.05 13.06
N LYS A 438 -6.41 -13.12 13.05
CA LYS A 438 -5.62 -14.29 12.65
C LYS A 438 -4.41 -14.38 13.58
N LEU A 439 -4.12 -15.57 14.08
CA LEU A 439 -3.02 -15.83 15.01
C LEU A 439 -2.18 -17.00 14.49
N MET A 440 -0.88 -16.76 14.32
CA MET A 440 0.11 -17.75 13.91
C MET A 440 -0.22 -18.49 12.59
N ASN A 441 -0.81 -17.77 11.63
CA ASN A 441 -1.02 -18.27 10.28
C ASN A 441 0.30 -18.30 9.50
N ILE A 442 0.50 -19.31 8.66
CA ILE A 442 1.71 -19.42 7.84
C ILE A 442 1.50 -18.76 6.48
N GLU A 443 2.42 -17.87 6.14
CA GLU A 443 2.41 -17.12 4.88
C GLU A 443 3.60 -17.50 4.03
N ARG A 444 3.32 -18.10 2.87
CA ARG A 444 4.32 -18.60 1.92
C ARG A 444 4.66 -17.51 0.92
N TYR A 445 5.94 -17.22 0.78
CA TYR A 445 6.51 -16.34 -0.24
C TYR A 445 7.33 -17.17 -1.24
N SER A 446 7.98 -16.51 -2.20
CA SER A 446 8.73 -17.17 -3.28
C SER A 446 9.89 -18.05 -2.78
N HIS A 447 10.56 -17.64 -1.70
CA HIS A 447 11.78 -18.29 -1.19
C HIS A 447 11.71 -18.72 0.29
N VAL A 448 10.83 -18.09 1.06
CA VAL A 448 10.64 -18.32 2.50
C VAL A 448 9.15 -18.43 2.84
N MET A 449 8.83 -18.90 4.04
CA MET A 449 7.53 -18.72 4.68
C MET A 449 7.72 -18.10 6.07
N HIS A 450 6.73 -17.35 6.51
CA HIS A 450 6.73 -16.64 7.79
C HIS A 450 5.53 -17.02 8.66
N ILE A 451 5.69 -16.98 9.98
CA ILE A 451 4.55 -16.89 10.90
C ILE A 451 4.00 -15.46 10.82
N SER A 452 2.70 -15.32 10.59
CA SER A 452 2.01 -14.04 10.53
C SER A 452 0.75 -14.04 11.39
N SER A 453 0.40 -12.87 11.88
CA SER A 453 -0.85 -12.62 12.58
C SER A 453 -1.46 -11.32 12.10
N THR A 454 -2.74 -11.09 12.37
CA THR A 454 -3.45 -9.87 11.95
C THR A 454 -4.12 -9.26 13.17
N VAL A 455 -3.60 -8.12 13.60
CA VAL A 455 -4.15 -7.30 14.68
C VAL A 455 -4.95 -6.16 14.05
N THR A 456 -6.19 -5.98 14.48
CA THR A 456 -7.09 -4.95 13.96
C THR A 456 -7.71 -4.15 15.10
N GLY A 457 -8.18 -2.94 14.78
CA GLY A 457 -8.89 -2.06 15.71
C GLY A 457 -9.69 -1.01 14.93
N GLU A 458 -10.60 -0.34 15.61
CA GLU A 458 -11.39 0.76 15.03
C GLU A 458 -10.83 2.09 15.52
N LEU A 459 -10.35 2.94 14.62
CA LEU A 459 -9.75 4.25 14.93
C LEU A 459 -10.73 5.13 15.73
N LEU A 460 -10.22 5.84 16.74
CA LEU A 460 -10.99 6.86 17.48
C LEU A 460 -11.47 7.98 16.55
N ASP A 461 -12.71 8.44 16.71
CA ASP A 461 -13.39 9.34 15.75
C ASP A 461 -12.75 10.74 15.62
N HIS A 462 -11.91 11.13 16.57
CA HIS A 462 -11.15 12.39 16.57
C HIS A 462 -9.69 12.23 16.12
N LEU A 463 -9.26 11.01 15.83
CA LEU A 463 -7.91 10.69 15.36
C LEU A 463 -7.89 10.43 13.85
N THR A 464 -6.70 10.53 13.30
CA THR A 464 -6.43 10.35 11.88
C THR A 464 -5.43 9.21 11.64
N CYS A 465 -5.29 8.81 10.39
CA CYS A 465 -4.23 7.92 9.92
C CYS A 465 -2.80 8.37 10.31
N TRP A 466 -2.56 9.68 10.46
CA TRP A 466 -1.30 10.23 11.00
C TRP A 466 -1.04 9.80 12.44
N ASP A 467 -2.08 9.74 13.25
CA ASP A 467 -1.99 9.35 14.67
C ASP A 467 -1.77 7.84 14.79
N ALA A 468 -2.39 7.04 13.91
CA ALA A 468 -2.10 5.62 13.76
C ALA A 468 -0.67 5.35 13.26
N LEU A 469 -0.12 6.18 12.37
CA LEU A 469 1.29 6.12 11.95
C LEU A 469 2.23 6.41 13.14
N ARG A 470 2.02 7.51 13.86
CA ARG A 470 2.79 7.85 15.08
C ARG A 470 2.78 6.71 16.11
N ALA A 471 1.62 6.10 16.35
CA ALA A 471 1.48 5.01 17.33
C ALA A 471 2.21 3.72 16.92
N ALA A 472 2.32 3.46 15.62
CA ALA A 472 2.99 2.27 15.08
C ALA A 472 4.52 2.41 14.99
N LEU A 473 5.08 3.63 14.88
CA LEU A 473 6.52 3.86 14.74
C LEU A 473 7.30 3.59 16.04
N PRO A 474 8.50 2.98 15.98
CA PRO A 474 9.00 2.11 14.91
C PRO A 474 8.31 0.74 14.99
N VAL A 475 8.25 -0.04 13.90
CA VAL A 475 7.65 -1.39 13.98
C VAL A 475 8.51 -2.31 14.85
N GLY A 476 7.87 -3.18 15.64
CA GLY A 476 8.57 -4.13 16.52
C GLY A 476 9.57 -5.03 15.79
N THR A 477 9.21 -5.46 14.59
CA THR A 477 10.02 -6.37 13.73
C THR A 477 11.33 -5.76 13.21
N VAL A 478 11.54 -4.45 13.38
CA VAL A 478 12.80 -3.76 13.03
C VAL A 478 13.41 -2.99 14.21
N SER A 479 12.88 -3.16 15.42
CA SER A 479 13.36 -2.50 16.63
C SER A 479 13.58 -3.49 17.76
N GLY A 480 12.52 -3.90 18.46
CA GLY A 480 12.59 -4.84 19.56
C GLY A 480 11.41 -4.74 20.52
N ALA A 481 11.53 -5.43 21.65
CA ALA A 481 10.56 -5.46 22.73
C ALA A 481 11.30 -5.34 24.09
N PRO A 482 10.98 -4.36 24.94
CA PRO A 482 10.14 -3.19 24.65
C PRO A 482 10.77 -2.34 23.53
N LYS A 483 9.93 -1.63 22.74
CA LYS A 483 10.41 -0.79 21.60
C LYS A 483 11.50 0.21 21.98
N ILE A 484 11.52 0.64 23.25
CA ILE A 484 12.46 1.62 23.77
C ILE A 484 12.80 1.19 25.19
N SER A 485 14.08 0.91 25.44
CA SER A 485 14.61 0.62 26.77
C SER A 485 15.26 1.88 27.36
N TRP A 486 15.39 1.94 28.68
CA TRP A 486 15.99 3.08 29.38
C TRP A 486 17.53 3.10 29.23
N LYS A 487 18.17 1.92 29.16
CA LYS A 487 19.65 1.79 29.11
C LYS A 487 20.31 2.17 27.80
N SER A 488 19.56 2.22 26.68
CA SER A 488 20.11 2.68 25.38
C SER A 488 20.53 4.16 25.36
N HIS A 489 20.31 4.90 26.45
CA HIS A 489 20.73 6.30 26.63
C HIS A 489 22.09 6.50 27.29
N GLU A 490 22.50 5.63 28.21
CA GLU A 490 23.75 5.80 28.98
C GLU A 490 24.95 5.14 28.28
N GLU A 491 24.72 4.00 27.64
CA GLU A 491 25.72 3.30 26.85
C GLU A 491 25.41 3.46 25.36
N GLY A 492 26.03 4.48 24.73
CA GLY A 492 25.88 4.81 23.31
C GLY A 492 26.28 3.70 22.33
N HIS A 493 26.62 2.49 22.81
CA HIS A 493 26.94 1.28 22.06
C HIS A 493 25.69 0.51 21.58
N ILE A 494 24.61 0.42 22.38
CA ILE A 494 23.38 -0.29 21.94
C ILE A 494 22.67 0.51 20.84
N ALA A 495 22.72 1.84 20.94
CA ALA A 495 22.26 2.74 19.89
C ALA A 495 22.94 2.44 18.54
N VAL A 496 24.21 1.98 18.52
CA VAL A 496 25.00 1.64 17.30
C VAL A 496 24.32 0.56 16.43
N ALA A 497 23.50 -0.32 16.99
CA ALA A 497 22.84 -1.36 16.22
C ALA A 497 21.55 -0.92 15.50
N LEU A 498 20.89 0.13 16.00
CA LEU A 498 19.69 0.74 15.39
C LEU A 498 20.04 1.78 14.30
N VAL A 499 21.29 2.27 14.27
CA VAL A 499 21.79 3.30 13.34
C VAL A 499 21.69 2.89 11.88
N VAL A 500 22.00 1.62 11.65
CA VAL A 500 22.65 1.25 10.39
C VAL A 500 21.62 1.02 9.28
N CYS A 501 20.44 0.52 9.65
CA CYS A 501 19.25 0.63 8.84
C CYS A 501 18.41 1.82 9.30
N ARG A 502 18.68 3.00 8.72
CA ARG A 502 17.64 4.00 8.46
C ARG A 502 16.61 3.44 7.48
N LEU A 503 15.90 2.40 7.90
CA LEU A 503 14.95 1.69 7.09
C LEU A 503 13.79 2.64 6.78
N VAL A 504 13.29 2.53 5.56
CA VAL A 504 12.43 3.54 4.99
C VAL A 504 11.01 2.99 4.91
N ALA A 505 10.12 3.51 5.76
CA ALA A 505 8.71 3.21 5.69
C ALA A 505 8.11 3.99 4.52
N VAL A 506 7.94 3.31 3.38
CA VAL A 506 7.20 3.83 2.23
C VAL A 506 5.72 3.91 2.62
N TRP A 507 5.12 5.07 2.45
CA TRP A 507 3.75 5.34 2.89
C TRP A 507 2.92 5.99 1.80
N THR A 508 1.65 5.61 1.76
CA THR A 508 0.62 6.19 0.90
C THR A 508 -0.52 6.69 1.78
N LEU A 509 -0.84 7.97 1.64
CA LEU A 509 -1.98 8.58 2.29
C LEU A 509 -2.93 9.19 1.28
N HIS A 510 -4.09 8.56 1.19
CA HIS A 510 -5.22 8.97 0.39
C HIS A 510 -5.68 10.40 0.72
N LEU A 511 -5.99 11.20 -0.31
CA LEU A 511 -6.65 12.51 -0.14
C LEU A 511 -7.95 12.41 0.67
N LEU A 512 -8.62 11.26 0.60
CA LEU A 512 -9.90 10.97 1.22
C LEU A 512 -9.89 10.89 2.76
N CYS A 513 -8.71 10.96 3.41
CA CYS A 513 -8.57 10.87 4.87
C CYS A 513 -8.82 12.19 5.62
N GLY A 514 -9.67 13.08 5.08
CA GLY A 514 -10.16 14.26 5.79
C GLY A 514 -11.14 13.92 6.93
N PRO A 515 -11.46 14.88 7.83
CA PRO A 515 -12.18 14.63 9.09
C PRO A 515 -13.70 14.31 8.98
N LEU A 516 -14.17 13.85 7.82
CA LEU A 516 -15.60 13.82 7.46
C LEU A 516 -16.39 12.57 7.88
N PHE A 517 -15.72 11.49 8.31
CA PHE A 517 -16.41 10.28 8.78
C PHE A 517 -17.31 10.50 10.02
N SER A 518 -17.12 11.60 10.77
CA SER A 518 -17.94 11.93 11.95
C SER A 518 -19.31 12.55 11.64
N LYS A 519 -19.58 13.03 10.41
CA LYS A 519 -20.80 13.81 10.11
C LYS A 519 -21.82 13.16 9.18
N GLN A 520 -21.45 12.19 8.35
CA GLN A 520 -22.39 11.63 7.36
C GLN A 520 -23.40 10.62 7.94
N GLU A 521 -23.09 9.89 9.02
CA GLU A 521 -24.06 8.97 9.66
C GLU A 521 -25.26 9.71 10.28
N HIS A 522 -25.09 10.98 10.68
CA HIS A 522 -26.16 11.76 11.28
C HIS A 522 -27.28 12.16 10.30
N ILE A 523 -27.00 12.24 8.99
CA ILE A 523 -27.97 12.63 7.97
C ILE A 523 -28.87 11.44 7.58
N MET A 524 -28.28 10.24 7.43
CA MET A 524 -29.05 9.00 7.19
C MET A 524 -29.99 8.65 8.37
N THR A 525 -29.61 9.01 9.60
CA THR A 525 -30.38 8.69 10.81
C THR A 525 -31.51 9.69 11.12
N GLN A 526 -31.57 10.84 10.43
CA GLN A 526 -32.67 11.82 10.61
C GLN A 526 -33.84 11.64 9.62
N CYS A 527 -33.62 11.07 8.44
CA CYS A 527 -34.70 10.84 7.45
C CYS A 527 -35.73 9.74 7.84
N THR A 528 -35.51 9.01 8.93
CA THR A 528 -36.43 7.95 9.40
C THR A 528 -37.26 8.34 10.64
N ARG A 529 -37.21 9.60 11.10
CA ARG A 529 -37.89 10.05 12.34
C ARG A 529 -39.03 11.06 12.18
N THR A 530 -39.41 11.45 10.97
CA THR A 530 -40.48 12.44 10.69
C THR A 530 -41.65 11.89 9.87
N ARG A 531 -42.28 10.79 10.35
CA ARG A 531 -43.62 10.39 9.88
C ARG A 531 -44.44 9.64 10.95
N LYS A 532 -44.87 10.37 11.99
CA LYS A 532 -45.90 9.93 12.95
C LYS A 532 -46.87 11.07 13.27
N GLN A 533 -47.85 11.29 12.40
CA GLN A 533 -49.18 11.83 12.73
C GLN A 533 -50.02 11.93 11.44
N THR A 534 -50.95 10.99 11.22
CA THR A 534 -52.40 11.24 11.09
C THR A 534 -53.15 10.02 10.54
N ASN A 535 -54.32 9.80 11.14
CA ASN A 535 -55.55 9.18 10.63
C ASN A 535 -55.55 7.70 10.19
N ALA A 536 -56.28 6.91 10.98
CA ALA A 536 -56.82 5.61 10.59
C ALA A 536 -58.22 5.79 9.98
N VAL A 537 -58.56 5.01 8.95
CA VAL A 537 -59.91 4.48 8.60
C VAL A 537 -59.69 3.22 7.72
N ASN A 538 -60.48 2.16 7.96
CA ASN A 538 -60.87 0.98 7.13
C ASN A 538 -60.08 0.65 5.82
N GLY A 539 -59.85 -0.60 5.41
CA GLY A 539 -60.22 -1.92 5.94
C GLY A 539 -60.39 -2.98 4.83
N LEU A 540 -60.04 -4.25 5.13
CA LEU A 540 -60.42 -5.50 4.42
C LEU A 540 -59.81 -5.88 3.05
N LEU A 541 -59.68 -7.21 2.86
CA LEU A 541 -59.43 -8.02 1.64
C LEU A 541 -58.01 -8.01 0.99
N ILE A 542 -57.52 -9.08 0.33
CA ILE A 542 -57.53 -10.56 0.54
C ILE A 542 -56.67 -11.24 -0.56
N PHE A 543 -55.83 -12.25 -0.20
CA PHE A 543 -55.29 -13.34 -1.06
C PHE A 543 -54.39 -12.97 -2.30
N SER A 544 -53.47 -13.80 -2.82
CA SER A 544 -52.87 -15.08 -2.35
C SER A 544 -51.68 -15.55 -3.21
N GLN A 545 -50.92 -16.50 -2.63
CA GLN A 545 -50.04 -17.55 -3.20
C GLN A 545 -48.52 -17.23 -3.27
N GLY A 546 -47.61 -18.16 -2.90
CA GLY A 546 -47.80 -19.53 -2.42
C GLY A 546 -46.58 -20.07 -1.61
N LEU A 547 -46.82 -21.11 -0.81
CA LEU A 547 -45.88 -21.73 0.15
C LEU A 547 -45.15 -22.95 -0.49
N VAL A 548 -44.49 -23.77 0.35
CA VAL A 548 -43.86 -25.09 0.11
C VAL A 548 -42.37 -24.97 -0.27
N LEU A 549 -41.39 -25.54 0.45
CA LEU A 549 -41.38 -26.72 1.34
C LEU A 549 -40.41 -26.55 2.54
N TRP A 550 -40.77 -27.11 3.71
CA TRP A 550 -39.90 -27.22 4.91
C TRP A 550 -40.18 -28.56 5.61
N LEU A 551 -39.13 -29.37 5.85
CA LEU A 551 -39.07 -30.59 6.67
C LEU A 551 -37.59 -31.04 6.61
N THR A 552 -36.88 -31.35 7.70
CA THR A 552 -37.29 -31.94 8.97
C THR A 552 -36.72 -31.21 10.19
N ALA A 553 -37.40 -31.32 11.34
CA ALA A 553 -36.91 -30.84 12.63
C ALA A 553 -37.24 -31.84 13.76
N PHE A 554 -36.39 -31.82 14.79
CA PHE A 554 -36.70 -32.06 16.21
C PHE A 554 -37.34 -33.40 16.67
N LEU A 555 -36.49 -34.28 17.22
CA LEU A 555 -36.73 -35.33 18.23
C LEU A 555 -35.32 -35.63 18.83
N MET A 556 -35.02 -35.66 20.13
CA MET A 556 -35.80 -35.53 21.38
C MET A 556 -34.98 -34.78 22.45
N MET A 557 -35.65 -34.25 23.48
CA MET A 557 -35.06 -34.00 24.81
C MET A 557 -35.70 -34.91 25.86
N SER A 558 -34.96 -35.18 26.95
CA SER A 558 -35.43 -35.69 28.26
C SER A 558 -35.69 -37.20 28.46
N ARG A 559 -34.78 -37.86 29.20
CA ARG A 559 -34.95 -38.70 30.42
C ARG A 559 -33.62 -39.44 30.68
N GLU A 560 -32.88 -39.35 31.79
CA GLU A 560 -33.14 -39.39 33.24
C GLU A 560 -32.81 -40.77 33.89
N SER A 561 -31.92 -40.74 34.90
CA SER A 561 -31.69 -41.73 35.98
C SER A 561 -30.69 -42.92 35.83
N ALA A 562 -29.91 -43.14 36.92
CA ALA A 562 -29.20 -44.35 37.38
C ALA A 562 -28.03 -44.91 36.53
N ARG A 563 -26.88 -45.43 37.03
CA ARG A 563 -26.26 -45.71 38.37
C ARG A 563 -24.75 -46.04 38.15
N THR A 564 -23.77 -46.10 39.07
CA THR A 564 -23.48 -45.52 40.41
C THR A 564 -22.13 -46.10 40.96
N LYS A 565 -21.28 -45.29 41.64
CA LYS A 565 -19.96 -45.61 42.33
C LYS A 565 -18.74 -45.79 41.41
N LEU A 566 -17.50 -45.41 41.80
CA LEU A 566 -16.80 -45.44 43.11
C LEU A 566 -16.01 -44.11 43.32
N LEU A 567 -16.18 -43.34 44.42
CA LEU A 567 -15.36 -43.30 45.66
C LEU A 567 -13.83 -43.05 45.45
N LEU A 568 -13.06 -42.36 46.31
CA LEU A 568 -13.24 -41.27 47.32
C LEU A 568 -11.84 -41.03 47.97
N LEU A 569 -11.47 -39.79 48.32
CA LEU A 569 -10.51 -39.36 49.39
C LEU A 569 -10.27 -37.83 49.16
N LEU A 570 -10.69 -36.85 49.99
CA LEU A 570 -10.52 -36.60 51.44
C LEU A 570 -9.04 -36.58 51.86
N LYS A 571 -8.48 -35.53 52.51
CA LYS A 571 -9.03 -34.50 53.42
C LYS A 571 -8.25 -33.14 53.37
N PRO A 572 -8.74 -32.06 54.00
CA PRO A 572 -8.10 -30.73 54.03
C PRO A 572 -7.41 -30.35 55.35
N SER A 573 -6.53 -29.35 55.25
CA SER A 573 -5.86 -28.57 56.31
C SER A 573 -5.30 -27.26 55.69
N ILE A 574 -5.09 -26.14 56.38
CA ILE A 574 -5.44 -25.74 57.76
C ILE A 574 -5.78 -24.23 57.82
N LEU A 575 -6.22 -23.77 59.00
CA LEU A 575 -6.69 -22.44 59.41
C LEU A 575 -5.60 -21.35 59.63
N GLN A 576 -6.08 -20.09 59.58
CA GLN A 576 -5.75 -18.92 60.43
C GLN A 576 -4.58 -17.96 60.11
N ASN A 577 -5.00 -16.68 59.99
CA ASN A 577 -4.42 -15.45 60.56
C ASN A 577 -2.99 -15.00 60.22
N LEU A 578 -2.89 -13.80 59.65
CA LEU A 578 -2.24 -12.67 60.34
C LEU A 578 -2.68 -11.31 59.78
N HIS A 579 -2.88 -10.34 60.67
CA HIS A 579 -3.15 -8.93 60.36
C HIS A 579 -1.85 -8.22 59.94
N LEU A 580 -1.91 -7.39 58.90
CA LEU A 580 -1.85 -5.92 59.02
C LEU A 580 -2.21 -5.24 57.70
#